data_AF-A0A350CP24-F1
#
_entry.id   AF-A0A350CP24-F1
#
_cell.length_a   1.000
_cell.length_b   1.000
_cell.length_c   1.000
_cell.angle_alpha   90.00
_cell.angle_beta   90.00
_cell.angle_gamma   90.00
#
_symmetry.space_group_name_H-M   'P 1'
#
loop_
_entity.id
_entity.type
_entity.pdbx_description
1 polymer ?
#
loop_
_entity_poly.entity_id
_entity_poly.type
_entity_poly.pdbx_seq_one_letter_code
_entity_poly.pdbx_strand_id
1 'polypeptide(L)'
;MERAHPPPGCRQLIARAHAKGIPVYGATLTPFEGTVFPGYYTPEKEAVRQAVNNWIRSSDEFDAVIDFDRAVRDPSHPTRMLPAYDSGDHLHPNDLGMQAMANAIPLELFRASVAAGRRWGSRSASELARVGARCLVRQTTRKRDRESVHRKSFAYRFSCGRDREAQAIKR
;
A
#
# COMPACT_ATOMS: atom_id res chain seq x y z
N MET A 1 18.98 24.02 0.26
CA MET A 1 18.00 23.22 1.03
C MET A 1 18.06 21.81 0.49
N GLU A 2 18.52 20.86 1.32
CA GLU A 2 18.59 19.44 0.94
C GLU A 2 17.17 18.92 0.68
N ARG A 3 16.95 18.28 -0.47
CA ARG A 3 15.62 17.77 -0.81
C ARG A 3 15.25 16.71 0.22
N ALA A 4 14.07 16.85 0.82
CA ALA A 4 13.55 15.82 1.71
C ALA A 4 13.51 14.47 0.98
N HIS A 5 14.07 13.42 1.61
CA HIS A 5 14.24 12.13 0.99
C HIS A 5 12.97 11.27 1.19
N PRO A 6 12.42 10.65 0.13
CA PRO A 6 11.28 9.75 0.29
C PRO A 6 11.66 8.54 1.12
N PRO A 7 10.71 7.94 1.86
CA PRO A 7 10.88 6.61 2.40
C PRO A 7 11.29 5.61 1.28
N PRO A 8 12.23 4.68 1.52
CA PRO A 8 12.63 3.69 0.53
C PRO A 8 11.43 2.94 -0.05
N GLY A 9 11.39 2.79 -1.38
CA GLY A 9 10.32 2.08 -2.07
C GLY A 9 9.02 2.87 -2.26
N CYS A 10 8.84 4.04 -1.64
CA CYS A 10 7.60 4.81 -1.73
C CYS A 10 7.27 5.20 -3.19
N ARG A 11 8.23 5.79 -3.91
CA ARG A 11 8.09 6.11 -5.36
C ARG A 11 7.75 4.91 -6.22
N GLN A 12 8.32 3.74 -5.89
CA GLN A 12 8.05 2.52 -6.66
C GLN A 12 6.60 2.06 -6.47
N LEU A 13 6.05 2.18 -5.26
CA LEU A 13 4.65 1.86 -4.98
C LEU A 13 3.70 2.84 -5.69
N ILE A 14 4.01 4.15 -5.63
CA ILE A 14 3.26 5.20 -6.32
C ILE A 14 3.20 4.90 -7.83
N ALA A 15 4.37 4.71 -8.47
CA ALA A 15 4.45 4.41 -9.89
C ALA A 15 3.68 3.14 -10.28
N ARG A 16 3.73 2.08 -9.45
CA ARG A 16 3.00 0.83 -9.70
C ARG A 16 1.48 0.99 -9.58
N ALA A 17 1.01 1.85 -8.67
CA ALA A 17 -0.41 2.17 -8.52
C ALA A 17 -0.93 3.00 -9.70
N HIS A 18 -0.19 4.05 -10.07
CA HIS A 18 -0.50 4.89 -11.23
C HIS A 18 -0.50 4.11 -12.54
N ALA A 19 0.44 3.18 -12.74
CA ALA A 19 0.44 2.27 -13.90
C ALA A 19 -0.83 1.39 -14.00
N LYS A 20 -1.58 1.23 -12.91
CA LYS A 20 -2.86 0.52 -12.84
C LYS A 20 -4.08 1.46 -12.80
N GLY A 21 -3.87 2.77 -12.91
CA GLY A 21 -4.93 3.78 -12.78
C GLY A 21 -5.52 3.84 -11.37
N ILE A 22 -4.76 3.47 -10.34
CA ILE A 22 -5.17 3.56 -8.94
C ILE A 22 -4.60 4.86 -8.36
N PRO A 23 -5.45 5.77 -7.84
CA PRO A 23 -4.97 6.98 -7.17
C PRO A 23 -4.27 6.62 -5.85
N VAL A 24 -3.26 7.40 -5.47
CA VAL A 24 -2.49 7.26 -4.25
C VAL A 24 -2.56 8.55 -3.45
N TYR A 25 -3.06 8.46 -2.22
CA TYR A 25 -3.12 9.59 -1.30
C TYR A 25 -2.03 9.45 -0.24
N GLY A 26 -1.25 10.52 -0.05
CA GLY A 26 -0.21 10.60 0.97
C GLY A 26 -0.81 10.96 2.32
N ALA A 27 -0.35 10.33 3.40
CA ALA A 27 -0.75 10.66 4.76
C ALA A 27 0.49 10.92 5.61
N THR A 28 0.54 12.08 6.26
CA THR A 28 1.67 12.46 7.12
C THR A 28 1.76 11.57 8.36
N LEU A 29 2.98 11.31 8.84
CA LEU A 29 3.27 10.62 10.09
C LEU A 29 2.86 11.46 11.31
N THR A 30 2.12 10.86 12.24
CA THR A 30 1.66 11.49 13.48
C THR A 30 2.82 11.71 14.47
N PRO A 31 2.69 12.70 15.38
CA PRO A 31 3.65 12.89 16.47
C PRO A 31 3.70 11.68 17.43
N PHE A 32 4.86 11.44 18.05
CA PHE A 32 5.09 10.29 18.94
C PHE A 32 6.09 10.57 20.08
N GLU A 33 6.35 11.85 20.40
CA GLU A 33 7.14 12.17 21.60
C GLU A 33 6.41 11.67 22.86
N GLY A 34 7.20 11.16 23.81
CA GLY A 34 6.67 10.66 25.08
C GLY A 34 6.17 9.22 25.03
N THR A 35 6.27 8.56 23.88
CA THR A 35 5.87 7.16 23.73
C THR A 35 6.45 6.24 24.80
N VAL A 36 5.62 5.32 25.28
CA VAL A 36 5.97 4.36 26.33
C VAL A 36 7.01 3.32 25.87
N PHE A 37 7.27 3.22 24.56
CA PHE A 37 8.23 2.29 24.00
C PHE A 37 9.68 2.83 24.15
N PRO A 38 10.53 2.19 24.98
CA PRO A 38 11.87 2.71 25.27
C PRO A 38 12.74 2.85 24.02
N GLY A 39 13.38 4.01 23.87
CA GLY A 39 14.25 4.31 22.72
C GLY A 39 13.51 4.48 21.39
N TYR A 40 12.18 4.48 21.39
CA TYR A 40 11.39 4.64 20.17
C TYR A 40 11.40 6.10 19.70
N TYR A 41 11.29 7.07 20.62
CA TYR A 41 11.47 8.50 20.34
C TYR A 41 12.91 8.96 20.60
N THR A 42 13.45 9.73 19.66
CA THR A 42 14.63 10.59 19.85
C THR A 42 14.45 11.88 19.03
N PRO A 43 15.12 12.99 19.38
CA PRO A 43 15.10 14.21 18.57
C PRO A 43 15.51 13.98 17.10
N GLU A 44 16.43 13.05 16.85
CA GLU A 44 16.86 12.69 15.49
C GLU A 44 15.74 12.02 14.71
N LYS A 45 14.96 11.14 15.36
CA LYS A 45 13.79 10.51 14.72
C LYS A 45 12.66 11.51 14.50
N GLU A 46 12.49 12.51 15.36
CA GLU A 46 11.57 13.62 15.09
C GLU A 46 12.01 14.43 13.88
N ALA A 47 13.30 14.73 13.74
CA ALA A 47 13.84 15.39 12.55
C ALA A 47 13.56 14.57 11.28
N VAL A 48 13.70 13.24 11.34
CA VAL A 48 13.33 12.33 10.24
C VAL A 48 11.82 12.40 9.96
N ARG A 49 10.97 12.37 10.99
CA ARG A 49 9.51 12.48 10.84
C ARG A 49 9.14 13.78 10.11
N GLN A 50 9.71 14.91 10.52
CA GLN A 50 9.50 16.20 9.88
C GLN A 50 9.98 16.20 8.43
N ALA A 51 11.17 15.64 8.15
CA ALA A 51 11.66 15.53 6.79
C ALA A 51 10.71 14.70 5.89
N VAL A 52 10.23 13.56 6.39
CA VAL A 52 9.26 12.72 5.66
C VAL A 52 7.93 13.47 5.46
N ASN A 53 7.40 14.13 6.49
CA ASN A 53 6.16 14.89 6.37
C ASN A 53 6.28 16.07 5.40
N ASN A 54 7.43 16.75 5.37
CA ASN A 54 7.70 17.79 4.38
C ASN A 54 7.73 17.22 2.97
N TRP A 55 8.40 16.08 2.76
CA TRP A 55 8.37 15.39 1.47
C TRP A 55 6.95 15.00 1.06
N ILE A 56 6.13 14.44 1.97
CA ILE A 56 4.75 14.09 1.67
C ILE A 56 3.95 15.33 1.22
N ARG A 57 4.13 16.46 1.90
CA ARG A 57 3.39 17.70 1.61
C ARG A 57 3.84 18.41 0.34
N SER A 58 5.10 18.29 -0.06
CA SER A 58 5.70 19.16 -1.10
C SER A 58 6.23 18.43 -2.32
N SER A 59 6.11 17.10 -2.40
CA SER A 59 6.73 16.32 -3.48
C SER A 59 5.92 16.27 -4.77
N ASP A 60 4.62 16.59 -4.72
CA ASP A 60 3.67 16.43 -5.81
C ASP A 60 3.59 14.99 -6.39
N GLU A 61 4.06 13.99 -5.63
CA GLU A 61 4.05 12.57 -6.03
C GLU A 61 2.69 11.89 -5.73
N PHE A 62 1.85 12.52 -4.90
CA PHE A 62 0.55 12.00 -4.48
C PHE A 62 -0.59 12.73 -5.19
N ASP A 63 -1.67 12.00 -5.48
CA ASP A 63 -2.88 12.59 -6.07
C ASP A 63 -3.62 13.52 -5.09
N ALA A 64 -3.40 13.33 -3.79
CA ALA A 64 -3.81 14.21 -2.71
C ALA A 64 -3.00 13.92 -1.44
N VAL A 65 -2.96 14.88 -0.51
CA VAL A 65 -2.30 14.73 0.80
C VAL A 65 -3.31 14.94 1.93
N ILE A 66 -3.29 14.05 2.91
CA ILE A 66 -4.10 14.10 4.13
C ILE A 66 -3.15 14.35 5.32
N ASP A 67 -3.31 15.50 5.97
CA ASP A 67 -2.40 15.94 7.04
C ASP A 67 -2.85 15.43 8.42
N PHE A 68 -2.61 14.13 8.68
CA PHE A 68 -2.89 13.52 9.97
C PHE A 68 -2.02 14.08 11.11
N ASP A 69 -0.80 14.54 10.83
CA ASP A 69 0.04 15.24 11.81
C ASP A 69 -0.70 16.45 12.36
N ARG A 70 -1.20 17.31 11.48
CA ARG A 70 -1.99 18.48 11.88
C ARG A 70 -3.32 18.10 12.54
N ALA A 71 -3.93 16.99 12.13
CA ALA A 71 -5.22 16.56 12.66
C ALA A 71 -5.15 16.15 14.13
N VAL A 72 -4.04 15.54 14.57
CA VAL A 72 -3.95 14.93 15.92
C VAL A 72 -2.94 15.59 16.86
N ARG A 73 -2.00 16.40 16.35
CA ARG A 73 -0.97 17.00 17.20
C ARG A 73 -1.54 17.98 18.21
N ASP A 74 -0.89 18.05 19.37
CA ASP A 74 -1.15 19.11 20.35
C ASP A 74 -0.68 20.46 19.77
N PRO A 75 -1.55 21.48 19.65
CA PRO A 75 -1.17 22.79 19.13
C PRO A 75 -0.16 23.52 20.03
N SER A 76 -0.14 23.21 21.32
CA SER A 76 0.83 23.76 22.29
C SER A 76 2.14 22.97 22.34
N HIS A 77 2.12 21.71 21.88
CA HIS A 77 3.29 20.84 21.86
C HIS A 77 3.32 19.92 20.62
N PRO A 78 3.67 20.43 19.42
CA PRO A 78 3.45 19.74 18.14
C PRO A 78 4.19 18.41 17.92
N THR A 79 5.15 18.08 18.78
CA THR A 79 5.86 16.78 18.78
C THR A 79 5.07 15.68 19.51
N ARG A 80 3.96 16.02 20.18
CA ARG A 80 3.03 15.12 20.87
C ARG A 80 1.65 15.10 20.24
N MET A 81 0.97 13.97 20.43
CA MET A 81 -0.46 13.86 20.16
C MET A 81 -1.23 14.65 21.22
N LEU A 82 -2.34 15.29 20.82
CA LEU A 82 -3.24 15.96 21.76
C LEU A 82 -3.74 14.91 22.77
N PRO A 83 -3.69 15.15 24.09
CA PRO A 83 -4.04 14.14 25.10
C PRO A 83 -5.45 13.56 24.94
N ALA A 84 -6.40 14.34 24.41
CA ALA A 84 -7.75 13.86 24.13
C ALA A 84 -7.82 12.78 23.04
N TYR A 85 -6.82 12.71 22.17
CA TYR A 85 -6.72 11.76 21.06
C TYR A 85 -5.79 10.59 21.35
N ASP A 86 -5.08 10.59 22.48
CA ASP A 86 -4.09 9.60 22.85
C ASP A 86 -4.73 8.36 23.49
N SER A 87 -4.30 7.17 23.11
CA SER A 87 -4.69 5.91 23.75
C SER A 87 -4.05 5.70 25.13
N GLY A 88 -3.07 6.52 25.49
CA GLY A 88 -2.28 6.45 26.71
C GLY A 88 -0.86 5.92 26.50
N ASP A 89 -0.51 5.56 25.27
CA ASP A 89 0.84 5.09 24.91
C ASP A 89 1.69 6.14 24.18
N HIS A 90 1.11 7.32 23.93
CA HIS A 90 1.69 8.46 23.22
C HIS A 90 2.20 8.12 21.80
N LEU A 91 1.61 7.10 21.17
CA LEU A 91 1.92 6.67 19.79
C LEU A 91 0.63 6.42 18.98
N HIS A 92 -0.31 5.66 19.53
CA HIS A 92 -1.53 5.26 18.85
C HIS A 92 -2.70 6.18 19.24
N PRO A 93 -3.49 6.63 18.25
CA PRO A 93 -4.73 7.36 18.52
C PRO A 93 -5.77 6.45 19.20
N ASN A 94 -6.53 7.02 20.13
CA ASN A 94 -7.78 6.44 20.65
C ASN A 94 -8.95 6.67 19.68
N ASP A 95 -10.16 6.32 20.08
CA ASP A 95 -11.36 6.48 19.24
C ASP A 95 -11.61 7.93 18.78
N LEU A 96 -11.39 8.92 19.65
CA LEU A 96 -11.51 10.34 19.29
C LEU A 96 -10.40 10.76 18.32
N GLY A 97 -9.19 10.25 18.50
CA GLY A 97 -8.08 10.50 17.57
C GLY A 97 -8.31 9.88 16.20
N MET A 98 -8.82 8.65 16.16
CA MET A 98 -9.23 7.99 14.91
C MET A 98 -10.37 8.75 14.23
N GLN A 99 -11.34 9.25 14.99
CA GLN A 99 -12.41 10.09 14.47
C GLN A 99 -11.88 11.42 13.91
N ALA A 100 -10.93 12.07 14.60
CA ALA A 100 -10.29 13.29 14.11
C ALA A 100 -9.54 13.06 12.79
N MET A 101 -8.81 11.93 12.68
CA MET A 101 -8.16 11.53 11.43
C MET A 101 -9.18 11.25 10.32
N ALA A 102 -10.27 10.56 10.60
CA ALA A 102 -11.32 10.28 9.62
C ALA A 102 -11.97 11.58 9.10
N ASN A 103 -12.26 12.52 10.00
CA ASN A 103 -12.82 13.83 9.65
C ASN A 103 -11.86 14.70 8.82
N ALA A 104 -10.55 14.44 8.89
CA ALA A 104 -9.54 15.15 8.09
C ALA A 104 -9.49 14.69 6.62
N ILE A 105 -10.19 13.60 6.25
CA ILE A 105 -10.20 13.06 4.88
C ILE A 105 -11.26 13.81 4.05
N PRO A 106 -10.88 14.57 3.01
CA PRO A 106 -11.86 15.23 2.15
C PRO A 106 -12.64 14.19 1.35
N LEU A 107 -13.97 14.11 1.55
CA LEU A 107 -14.81 13.10 0.90
C LEU A 107 -14.86 13.24 -0.63
N GLU A 108 -14.55 14.42 -1.15
CA GLU A 108 -14.44 14.70 -2.59
C GLU A 108 -13.40 13.80 -3.29
N LEU A 109 -12.37 13.35 -2.57
CA LEU A 109 -11.35 12.45 -3.11
C LEU A 109 -11.96 11.16 -3.68
N PHE A 110 -13.07 10.69 -3.09
CA PHE A 110 -13.72 9.45 -3.51
C PHE A 110 -14.71 9.65 -4.66
N ARG A 111 -15.10 10.87 -5.00
CA ARG A 111 -16.12 11.14 -6.04
C ARG A 111 -15.60 10.92 -7.46
N ALA A 112 -14.30 11.11 -7.69
CA ALA A 112 -13.66 10.84 -8.98
C ALA A 112 -13.71 9.35 -9.39
N SER A 113 -13.84 8.44 -8.42
CA SER A 113 -13.95 6.99 -8.67
C SER A 113 -15.30 6.59 -9.28
N VAL A 114 -16.37 7.35 -9.01
CA VAL A 114 -17.72 7.09 -9.53
C VAL A 114 -17.91 7.72 -10.91
N ALA A 115 -17.38 8.93 -11.13
CA ALA A 115 -17.52 9.65 -12.40
C ALA A 115 -16.73 9.02 -13.56
N ALA A 116 -15.61 8.33 -13.27
CA ALA A 116 -14.78 7.67 -14.28
C ALA A 116 -15.33 6.31 -14.78
N GLY A 117 -16.53 5.88 -14.35
CA GLY A 117 -17.19 4.64 -14.80
C GLY A 117 -16.42 3.34 -14.48
N ARG A 118 -15.33 3.40 -13.71
CA ARG A 118 -14.51 2.24 -13.35
C ARG A 118 -15.12 1.52 -12.16
N ARG A 119 -16.01 0.57 -12.43
CA ARG A 119 -16.34 -0.48 -11.46
C ARG A 119 -15.06 -1.24 -11.13
N TRP A 120 -14.66 -1.23 -9.86
CA TRP A 120 -13.69 -2.18 -9.33
C TRP A 120 -14.24 -3.59 -9.54
N GLY A 121 -13.67 -4.34 -10.49
CA GLY A 121 -14.02 -5.74 -10.75
C GLY A 121 -14.70 -6.06 -12.08
N SER A 122 -14.92 -5.13 -13.00
CA SER A 122 -15.44 -5.45 -14.34
C SER A 122 -14.50 -4.97 -15.44
N ARG A 123 -13.45 -5.74 -15.74
CA ARG A 123 -12.86 -5.71 -17.08
C ARG A 123 -13.78 -6.51 -17.99
N SER A 124 -14.10 -5.98 -19.17
CA SER A 124 -14.83 -6.74 -20.17
C SER A 124 -13.98 -7.91 -20.68
N ALA A 125 -14.64 -8.99 -21.08
CA ALA A 125 -13.99 -10.21 -21.58
C ALA A 125 -13.04 -9.96 -22.76
N SER A 126 -13.17 -8.83 -23.47
CA SER A 126 -12.33 -8.46 -24.61
C SER A 126 -10.92 -7.99 -24.24
N GLU A 127 -10.68 -7.55 -23.00
CA GLU A 127 -9.34 -7.10 -22.57
C GLU A 127 -8.42 -8.27 -22.19
N LEU A 128 -9.00 -9.46 -21.92
CA LEU A 128 -8.25 -10.69 -21.63
C LEU A 128 -7.66 -11.35 -22.90
N ALA A 129 -8.06 -10.92 -24.09
CA ALA A 129 -7.61 -11.50 -25.35
C ALA A 129 -6.28 -10.95 -25.88
N ARG A 130 -5.70 -9.91 -25.26
CA ARG A 130 -4.47 -9.25 -25.76
C ARG A 130 -3.19 -9.60 -25.00
N VAL A 131 -3.27 -10.30 -23.87
CA VAL A 131 -2.08 -10.90 -23.24
C VAL A 131 -1.92 -12.32 -23.77
N GLY A 132 -1.39 -12.40 -24.99
CA GLY A 132 -1.00 -13.65 -25.62
C GLY A 132 0.21 -14.27 -24.92
N ALA A 133 -0.04 -15.13 -23.94
CA ALA A 133 0.88 -16.21 -23.58
C ALA A 133 0.11 -17.52 -23.79
N ARG A 134 0.35 -18.19 -24.93
CA ARG A 134 -0.22 -19.50 -25.23
C ARG A 134 0.36 -20.51 -24.25
N CYS A 135 -0.36 -20.82 -23.18
CA CYS A 135 -0.20 -22.06 -22.46
C CYS A 135 -1.42 -22.92 -22.76
N LEU A 136 -1.26 -23.87 -23.68
CA LEU A 136 -2.29 -24.84 -24.05
C LEU A 136 -2.55 -25.78 -22.87
N VAL A 137 -3.50 -25.42 -22.01
CA VAL A 137 -4.14 -26.39 -21.10
C VAL A 137 -5.16 -27.16 -21.94
N ARG A 138 -4.78 -28.37 -22.37
CA ARG A 138 -5.75 -29.36 -22.86
C ARG A 138 -6.61 -29.80 -21.67
N GLN A 139 -7.82 -29.26 -21.57
CA GLN A 139 -8.85 -29.81 -20.68
C GLN A 139 -9.41 -31.07 -21.33
N THR A 140 -9.04 -32.25 -20.83
CA THR A 140 -9.80 -33.47 -21.10
C THR A 140 -10.93 -33.54 -20.09
N THR A 141 -12.14 -33.14 -20.49
CA THR A 141 -13.34 -33.42 -19.69
C THR A 141 -13.69 -34.90 -19.85
N ARG A 142 -13.23 -35.75 -18.92
CA ARG A 142 -13.81 -37.09 -18.76
C ARG A 142 -15.12 -36.94 -17.98
N LYS A 143 -16.20 -37.46 -18.56
CA LYS A 143 -17.54 -37.53 -17.95
C LYS A 143 -17.45 -38.14 -16.55
N ARG A 144 -18.21 -37.53 -15.62
CA ARG A 144 -18.41 -37.98 -14.25
C ARG A 144 -19.14 -39.33 -14.25
N ASP A 145 -18.55 -40.32 -13.59
CA ASP A 145 -19.31 -41.41 -12.98
C ASP A 145 -19.25 -41.24 -11.45
N ARG A 146 -20.40 -41.50 -10.84
CA ARG A 146 -20.69 -41.37 -9.42
C ARG A 146 -19.94 -42.43 -8.62
N GLU A 147 -19.24 -42.04 -7.56
CA GLU A 147 -19.19 -42.72 -6.25
C GLU A 147 -18.17 -42.09 -5.30
N SER A 148 -18.51 -42.10 -4.01
CA SER A 148 -17.62 -42.09 -2.84
C SER A 148 -16.71 -40.88 -2.53
N VAL A 149 -17.22 -40.03 -1.62
CA VAL A 149 -16.68 -39.72 -0.28
C VAL A 149 -15.14 -39.56 -0.09
N HIS A 150 -14.79 -38.42 0.55
CA HIS A 150 -13.60 -38.11 1.37
C HIS A 150 -12.31 -37.51 0.73
N ARG A 151 -11.90 -36.38 1.35
CA ARG A 151 -10.57 -35.73 1.38
C ARG A 151 -9.97 -35.23 0.06
N LYS A 152 -10.08 -33.92 -0.18
CA LYS A 152 -9.17 -33.19 -1.09
C LYS A 152 -8.10 -32.47 -0.27
N SER A 153 -6.95 -33.12 -0.10
CA SER A 153 -5.70 -32.40 0.16
C SER A 153 -5.13 -32.00 -1.19
N PHE A 154 -4.98 -30.69 -1.43
CA PHE A 154 -4.32 -30.14 -2.61
C PHE A 154 -2.82 -30.00 -2.29
N ALA A 155 -1.98 -30.81 -2.92
CA ALA A 155 -0.54 -30.63 -2.89
C ALA A 155 -0.07 -30.03 -4.23
N TYR A 156 0.45 -28.80 -4.20
CA TYR A 156 1.16 -28.21 -5.33
C TYR A 156 2.66 -28.39 -5.11
N ARG A 157 3.33 -29.20 -5.96
CA ARG A 157 4.79 -29.22 -6.11
C ARG A 157 5.17 -28.33 -7.29
N PHE A 158 6.01 -27.33 -7.07
CA PHE A 158 6.67 -26.55 -8.12
C PHE A 158 8.09 -27.11 -8.35
N SER A 159 8.43 -27.39 -9.60
CA SER A 159 9.80 -27.67 -10.04
C SER A 159 10.06 -26.84 -11.30
N CYS A 160 11.03 -25.92 -11.23
CA CYS A 160 11.48 -25.09 -12.36
C CYS A 160 12.70 -25.75 -13.01
N GLY A 161 12.54 -26.31 -14.21
CA GLY A 161 13.63 -26.87 -15.02
C GLY A 161 14.33 -25.78 -15.85
N ARG A 162 15.66 -25.73 -15.78
CA ARG A 162 16.54 -24.95 -16.65
C ARG A 162 16.82 -25.74 -17.93
N ASP A 163 16.53 -25.16 -19.09
CA ASP A 163 16.90 -25.73 -20.38
C ASP A 163 18.37 -25.48 -20.72
N ARG A 164 18.95 -26.51 -21.32
CA ARG A 164 20.34 -26.64 -21.79
C ARG A 164 20.46 -26.06 -23.19
N GLU A 165 21.54 -25.33 -23.47
CA GLU A 165 22.10 -25.25 -24.82
C GLU A 165 23.54 -25.76 -24.77
N ALA A 166 23.80 -26.82 -25.53
CA ALA A 166 25.10 -27.38 -25.81
C ALA A 166 25.48 -26.97 -27.23
N GLN A 167 26.61 -26.28 -27.40
CA GLN A 167 27.32 -26.19 -28.67
C GLN A 167 28.72 -26.77 -28.50
N ALA A 168 29.03 -27.72 -29.37
CA ALA A 168 30.29 -28.43 -29.47
C ALA A 168 31.25 -27.68 -30.39
N ILE A 169 32.52 -27.56 -30.00
CA ILE A 169 33.64 -27.28 -30.91
C ILE A 169 34.79 -28.26 -30.59
N LYS A 170 35.03 -29.13 -31.58
CA LYS A 170 36.20 -29.97 -31.91
C LYS A 170 37.52 -29.19 -31.69
N ARG A 171 38.66 -29.71 -31.23
CA ARG A 171 39.39 -30.98 -31.38
C ARG A 171 40.37 -31.10 -30.21
#